data_AF-A0A399UII3-F1
#
_entry.id   AF-A0A399UII3-F1
#
_cell.length_a   1.000
_cell.length_b   1.000
_cell.length_c   1.000
_cell.angle_alpha   90.00
_cell.angle_beta   90.00
_cell.angle_gamma   90.00
#
_symmetry.space_group_name_H-M   'P 1'
#
loop_
_entity.id
_entity.type
_entity.pdbx_description
1 polymer ?
#
loop_
_entity_poly.entity_id
_entity_poly.type
_entity_poly.pdbx_seq_one_letter_code
_entity_poly.pdbx_strand_id
1 'polypeptide(L)'
;MHYLKTASFGGLFTVTFGVAAAFQIAFSILGVLLAFLSPGLFHMNGAPATSALGAIGVLIFLLVFGLCINAAMSALGALVVMGVRHFLPKAKSA
;
A
#
# COMPACT_ATOMS: atom_id res chain seq x y z
N MET A 1 -9.21 -8.06 18.20
CA MET A 1 -8.04 -8.76 18.79
C MET A 1 -8.02 -10.28 18.56
N HIS A 2 -9.16 -10.97 18.45
CA HIS A 2 -9.18 -12.42 18.19
C HIS A 2 -8.50 -12.80 16.85
N TYR A 3 -8.79 -12.07 15.77
CA TYR A 3 -8.17 -12.28 14.45
C TYR A 3 -6.64 -12.15 14.49
N LEU A 4 -6.08 -11.17 15.20
CA LEU A 4 -4.64 -11.00 15.35
C LEU A 4 -3.96 -12.11 16.14
N LYS A 5 -4.69 -12.95 16.86
CA LYS A 5 -4.16 -14.11 17.60
C LYS A 5 -4.22 -15.41 16.80
N THR A 6 -5.18 -15.54 15.87
CA THR A 6 -5.47 -16.80 15.17
C THR A 6 -5.27 -16.76 13.65
N ALA A 7 -5.25 -15.58 13.03
CA ALA A 7 -5.16 -15.45 11.57
C ALA A 7 -3.81 -15.96 11.03
N SER A 8 -3.83 -16.66 9.90
CA SER A 8 -2.62 -17.09 9.20
C SER A 8 -1.82 -15.89 8.67
N PHE A 9 -0.55 -16.11 8.32
CA PHE A 9 0.28 -15.10 7.65
C PHE A 9 -0.45 -14.49 6.45
N GLY A 10 -1.05 -15.33 5.60
CA GLY A 10 -1.82 -14.87 4.44
C GLY A 10 -3.01 -13.98 4.82
N GLY A 11 -3.72 -14.30 5.91
CA GLY A 11 -4.81 -13.43 6.39
C GLY A 11 -4.31 -12.06 6.87
N LEU A 12 -3.22 -12.04 7.65
CA LEU A 12 -2.61 -10.80 8.14
C LEU A 12 -2.05 -9.93 6.99
N PHE A 13 -1.38 -10.57 6.04
CA PHE A 13 -0.85 -9.92 4.85
C PHE A 13 -1.98 -9.35 3.99
N THR A 14 -2.97 -10.17 3.61
CA THR A 14 -4.03 -9.75 2.69
C THR A 14 -4.87 -8.61 3.25
N VAL A 15 -5.16 -8.60 4.56
CA VAL A 15 -5.90 -7.50 5.17
C VAL A 15 -5.09 -6.20 5.15
N THR A 16 -3.81 -6.25 5.53
CA THR A 16 -2.98 -5.04 5.58
C THR A 16 -2.64 -4.53 4.18
N PHE A 17 -2.20 -5.42 3.29
CA PHE A 17 -1.90 -5.11 1.91
C PHE A 17 -3.14 -4.65 1.17
N GLY A 18 -4.25 -5.40 1.27
CA GLY A 18 -5.47 -5.15 0.51
C GLY A 18 -6.10 -3.81 0.84
N VAL A 19 -6.16 -3.43 2.11
CA VAL A 19 -6.67 -2.11 2.53
C VAL A 19 -5.77 -1.00 1.95
N ALA A 20 -4.46 -1.08 2.18
CA ALA A 20 -3.53 -0.05 1.70
C ALA A 20 -3.47 0.03 0.17
N ALA A 21 -3.52 -1.10 -0.53
CA ALA A 21 -3.55 -1.18 -1.99
C ALA A 21 -4.83 -0.57 -2.56
N ALA A 22 -5.99 -0.81 -1.93
CA ALA A 22 -7.25 -0.21 -2.36
C ALA A 22 -7.20 1.32 -2.29
N PHE A 23 -6.68 1.88 -1.20
CA PHE A 23 -6.47 3.33 -1.09
C PHE A 23 -5.45 3.84 -2.12
N GLN A 24 -4.31 3.17 -2.28
CA GLN A 24 -3.28 3.56 -3.26
C GLN A 24 -3.84 3.58 -4.68
N ILE A 25 -4.62 2.56 -5.08
CA ILE A 25 -5.27 2.49 -6.39
C ILE A 25 -6.30 3.61 -6.53
N ALA A 26 -7.16 3.83 -5.55
CA ALA A 26 -8.18 4.88 -5.58
C ALA A 26 -7.55 6.29 -5.73
N PHE A 27 -6.52 6.60 -4.95
CA PHE A 27 -5.79 7.87 -5.05
C PHE A 27 -4.99 7.97 -6.34
N SER A 28 -4.45 6.88 -6.87
CA SER A 28 -3.77 6.89 -8.15
C SER A 28 -4.74 7.16 -9.31
N ILE A 29 -5.95 6.59 -9.28
CA ILE A 29 -6.99 6.89 -10.28
C ILE A 29 -7.37 8.37 -10.21
N LEU A 30 -7.56 8.91 -9.00
CA LEU A 30 -7.82 10.34 -8.80
C LEU A 30 -6.67 11.20 -9.34
N GLY A 31 -5.41 10.82 -9.05
CA GLY A 31 -4.22 11.49 -9.56
C GLY A 31 -4.14 11.47 -11.10
N VAL A 32 -4.48 10.35 -11.73
CA VAL A 32 -4.51 10.23 -13.20
C VAL A 32 -5.60 11.11 -13.81
N LEU A 33 -6.79 11.16 -13.21
CA LEU A 33 -7.86 12.06 -13.62
C LEU A 33 -7.44 13.54 -13.51
N LEU A 34 -6.79 13.91 -12.40
CA LEU A 34 -6.26 15.26 -12.20
C LEU A 34 -5.14 15.58 -13.19
N ALA A 35 -4.28 14.62 -13.53
CA ALA A 35 -3.21 14.83 -14.51
C ALA A 35 -3.74 15.11 -15.91
N PHE A 36 -4.90 14.54 -16.26
CA PHE A 36 -5.62 14.85 -17.50
C PHE A 36 -6.33 16.20 -17.46
N LEU A 37 -7.04 16.50 -16.37
CA LEU A 37 -7.87 17.71 -16.26
C LEU A 37 -7.04 18.99 -15.99
N SER A 38 -5.93 18.84 -15.28
CA SER A 38 -5.07 19.97 -14.88
C SER A 38 -3.60 19.52 -14.76
N PRO A 39 -2.91 19.28 -15.89
CA PRO A 39 -1.51 18.83 -15.90
C PRO A 39 -0.57 19.82 -15.20
N GLY A 40 -0.92 21.11 -15.15
CA GLY A 40 -0.16 22.15 -14.46
C GLY A 40 -0.06 21.99 -12.94
N LEU A 41 -0.90 21.14 -12.31
CA LEU A 41 -0.78 20.80 -10.89
C LEU A 41 0.40 19.87 -10.60
N PHE A 42 0.92 19.17 -11.61
CA PHE A 42 2.03 18.23 -11.47
C PHE A 42 3.32 18.90 -11.92
N HIS A 43 4.26 19.06 -10.99
CA HIS A 43 5.57 19.62 -11.32
C HIS A 43 6.56 18.48 -11.63
N MET A 44 7.19 18.54 -12.80
CA MET A 44 8.26 17.64 -13.22
C MET A 44 9.53 18.48 -13.36
N ASN A 45 10.58 18.16 -12.59
CA ASN A 45 11.86 18.89 -12.60
C ASN A 45 11.75 20.40 -12.31
N GLY A 46 10.83 20.82 -11.44
CA GLY A 46 10.66 22.22 -11.05
C GLY A 46 9.83 23.08 -12.01
N ALA A 47 9.33 22.50 -13.10
CA ALA A 47 8.39 23.14 -14.03
C ALA A 47 7.05 22.38 -14.06
N PRO A 48 5.92 23.05 -14.31
CA PRO A 48 4.64 22.37 -14.53
C PRO A 48 4.73 21.42 -15.72
N ALA A 49 4.10 20.25 -15.61
CA ALA A 49 4.14 19.21 -16.62
C ALA A 49 3.56 19.71 -17.94
N THR A 50 4.39 19.73 -18.98
CA THR A 50 4.01 20.17 -20.33
C THR A 50 3.32 19.06 -21.13
N SER A 51 3.38 17.80 -20.66
CA SER A 51 2.69 16.67 -21.26
C SER A 51 1.95 15.83 -20.22
N ALA A 52 0.66 15.60 -20.46
CA ALA A 52 -0.17 14.72 -19.62
C ALA A 52 0.37 13.29 -19.59
N LEU A 53 0.90 12.79 -20.70
CA LEU A 53 1.51 11.45 -20.79
C LEU A 53 2.70 11.28 -19.84
N GLY A 54 3.55 12.31 -19.69
CA GLY A 54 4.67 12.27 -18.77
C GLY A 54 4.21 12.17 -17.31
N ALA A 55 3.22 12.99 -16.93
CA ALA A 55 2.65 12.95 -15.59
C ALA A 55 2.01 11.60 -15.27
N ILE A 56 1.25 11.03 -16.20
CA ILE A 56 0.61 9.71 -16.05
C ILE A 56 1.67 8.61 -15.90
N GLY A 57 2.72 8.62 -16.71
CA GLY A 57 3.81 7.64 -16.63
C GLY A 57 4.49 7.63 -15.25
N VAL A 58 4.76 8.80 -14.69
CA VAL A 58 5.32 8.92 -13.34
C VAL A 58 4.33 8.47 -12.27
N LEU A 59 3.04 8.80 -12.40
CA LEU A 59 2.01 8.36 -11.45
C LEU A 59 1.87 6.83 -11.43
N ILE A 60 1.86 6.18 -12.59
CA ILE A 60 1.81 4.72 -12.69
C ILE A 60 3.09 4.09 -12.09
N PHE A 61 4.26 4.66 -12.39
CA PHE A 61 5.52 4.19 -11.80
C PHE A 61 5.49 4.27 -10.27
N LEU A 62 5.06 5.42 -9.72
CA LEU A 62 4.93 5.62 -8.28
C LEU A 62 3.89 4.70 -7.65
N LEU A 63 2.80 4.39 -8.35
CA LEU A 63 1.82 3.40 -7.90
C LEU A 63 2.46 2.01 -7.78
N VAL A 64 3.15 1.54 -8.81
CA VAL A 64 3.80 0.22 -8.78
C VAL A 64 4.85 0.16 -7.67
N PHE A 65 5.71 1.18 -7.58
CA PHE A 65 6.72 1.27 -6.53
C PHE A 65 6.09 1.29 -5.12
N GLY A 66 5.03 2.08 -4.94
CA GLY A 66 4.29 2.17 -3.69
C GLY A 66 3.61 0.85 -3.30
N LEU A 67 3.08 0.10 -4.27
CA LEU A 67 2.52 -1.24 -4.07
C LEU A 67 3.60 -2.24 -3.66
N CYS A 68 4.79 -2.19 -4.25
CA CYS A 68 5.92 -3.03 -3.85
C CYS A 68 6.36 -2.76 -2.41
N ILE A 69 6.51 -1.48 -2.03
CA ILE A 69 6.84 -1.11 -0.65
C ILE A 69 5.72 -1.54 0.31
N ASN A 70 4.46 -1.31 -0.06
CA ASN A 70 3.31 -1.72 0.73
C ASN A 70 3.31 -3.24 0.97
N ALA A 71 3.54 -4.04 -0.08
CA ALA A 71 3.64 -5.49 0.05
C ALA A 71 4.79 -5.90 1.00
N ALA A 72 5.97 -5.27 0.90
CA ALA A 72 7.08 -5.54 1.80
C ALA A 72 6.73 -5.19 3.27
N MET A 73 6.09 -4.05 3.50
CA MET A 73 5.66 -3.60 4.83
C MET A 73 4.57 -4.50 5.42
N SER A 74 3.59 -4.91 4.61
CA SER A 74 2.54 -5.86 5.01
C SER A 74 3.12 -7.22 5.35
N ALA A 75 4.10 -7.71 4.58
CA ALA A 75 4.80 -8.95 4.87
C ALA A 75 5.61 -8.87 6.18
N LEU A 76 6.37 -7.78 6.38
CA LEU A 76 7.11 -7.53 7.62
C LEU A 76 6.17 -7.45 8.82
N GLY A 77 5.07 -6.70 8.72
CA GLY A 77 4.07 -6.61 9.78
C GLY A 77 3.44 -7.95 10.14
N ALA A 78 3.12 -8.76 9.12
CA ALA A 78 2.62 -10.13 9.33
C ALA A 78 3.65 -11.04 10.00
N LEU A 79 4.94 -10.96 9.62
CA LEU A 79 6.03 -11.69 10.27
C LEU A 79 6.22 -11.27 11.73
N VAL A 80 6.17 -9.96 12.03
CA VAL A 80 6.26 -9.44 13.41
C VAL A 80 5.12 -9.98 14.25
N VAL A 81 3.88 -9.93 13.76
CA VAL A 81 2.72 -10.47 14.49
C VAL A 81 2.87 -11.97 14.74
N MET A 82 3.32 -12.74 13.74
CA MET A 82 3.57 -14.17 13.89
C MET A 82 4.71 -14.46 14.88
N GLY A 83 5.78 -13.67 14.87
CA GLY A 83 6.88 -13.75 15.81
C GLY A 83 6.43 -13.45 17.25
N VAL A 84 5.68 -12.37 17.46
CA VAL A 84 5.13 -12.00 18.77
C VAL A 84 4.23 -13.12 19.32
N ARG A 85 3.45 -13.80 18.48
CA ARG A 85 2.64 -14.96 18.91
C ARG A 85 3.48 -16.13 19.41
N HIS A 86 4.72 -16.30 18.94
CA HIS A 86 5.60 -17.36 19.42
C HIS A 86 6.08 -17.09 20.86
N PHE A 87 6.26 -15.82 21.22
CA PHE A 87 6.72 -15.40 22.55
C PHE A 87 5.58 -15.14 23.55
N LEU A 88 4.34 -14.98 23.07
CA LEU A 88 3.18 -14.84 23.95
C LEU A 88 2.82 -16.20 24.59
N PRO A 89 2.64 -16.25 25.92
CA PRO A 89 2.23 -17.48 26.59
C PRO A 89 0.88 -17.96 26.03
N LYS A 90 0.84 -19.21 25.59
CA LYS A 90 -0.40 -19.85 25.10
C LYS A 90 -1.42 -19.80 26.24
N ALA A 91 -2.59 -19.21 25.99
CA ALA A 91 -3.68 -19.25 26.95
C ALA A 91 -3.95 -20.71 27.29
N LYS A 92 -3.89 -21.05 28.58
CA LYS A 92 -4.24 -22.38 29.10
C LYS A 92 -5.69 -22.61 28.70
N SER A 93 -5.94 -23.53 27.76
CA SER A 93 -7.30 -24.00 27.47
C SER A 93 -7.90 -24.45 28.80
N ALA A 94 -8.93 -23.74 29.24
CA ALA A 94 -9.87 -24.20 30.25
C ALA A 94 -10.88 -25.14 29.57
#